data_AF-L5N477-F1
#
_entry.id   AF-L5N477-F1
#
_cell.length_a   1.000
_cell.length_b   1.000
_cell.length_c   1.000
_cell.angle_alpha   90.00
_cell.angle_beta   90.00
_cell.angle_gamma   90.00
#
_symmetry.space_group_name_H-M   'P 1'
#
loop_
_entity.id
_entity.type
_entity.pdbx_description
1 polymer ?
#
loop_
_entity_poly.entity_id
_entity_poly.type
_entity_poly.pdbx_seq_one_letter_code
_entity_poly.pdbx_strand_id
1 'polypeptide(L)'
;MTKRKWYYALVLLQVLFLATMSASYYAMDIWGKEITLRTEPIDPRDPFYGDYIRLEYEVETIPEDRWKVEEELKEGERVFLILRDSGEGIYELDRATTMWPETEKAVVLQAKYERYDSGSSNYHVDIGLSRNHVQENTGLLLERRETLFVDIVLAPWKQKKISEVK
;
A
#
# COMPACT_ATOMS: atom_id res chain seq x y z
N MET A 1 -2.92 5.92 -48.65
CA MET A 1 -3.82 5.08 -47.82
C MET A 1 -3.19 4.58 -46.52
N THR A 2 -1.86 4.49 -46.39
CA THR A 2 -1.14 3.98 -45.20
C THR A 2 -1.20 4.90 -43.98
N LYS A 3 -1.09 6.23 -44.16
CA LYS A 3 -1.15 7.20 -43.04
C LYS A 3 -2.48 7.15 -42.27
N ARG A 4 -3.60 6.95 -42.96
CA ARG A 4 -4.94 6.84 -42.35
C ARG A 4 -5.09 5.56 -41.53
N LYS A 5 -4.56 4.43 -42.01
CA LYS A 5 -4.53 3.17 -41.25
C LYS A 5 -3.66 3.28 -39.99
N TRP A 6 -2.52 3.97 -40.10
CA TRP A 6 -1.62 4.24 -38.97
C TRP A 6 -2.27 5.12 -37.89
N TYR A 7 -3.00 6.16 -38.30
CA TYR A 7 -3.78 6.98 -37.37
C TYR A 7 -4.80 6.14 -36.59
N TYR A 8 -5.61 5.32 -37.27
CA TYR A 8 -6.56 4.45 -36.59
C TYR A 8 -5.88 3.39 -35.70
N ALA A 9 -4.73 2.86 -36.11
CA ALA A 9 -3.96 1.95 -35.27
C ALA A 9 -3.46 2.62 -33.99
N LEU A 10 -2.99 3.87 -34.06
CA LEU A 10 -2.59 4.65 -32.88
C LEU A 10 -3.77 4.94 -31.94
N VAL A 11 -4.92 5.32 -32.49
CA VAL A 11 -6.14 5.55 -31.69
C VAL A 11 -6.58 4.23 -31.02
N LEU A 12 -6.59 3.12 -31.77
CA LEU A 12 -6.93 1.81 -31.23
C LEU A 12 -5.97 1.40 -30.10
N LEU A 13 -4.67 1.65 -30.26
CA LEU A 13 -3.67 1.37 -29.23
C LEU A 13 -3.94 2.17 -27.94
N GLN A 14 -4.31 3.44 -28.04
CA GLN A 14 -4.66 4.26 -26.88
C GLN A 14 -5.92 3.73 -26.17
N VAL A 15 -6.95 3.34 -26.93
CA VAL A 15 -8.18 2.76 -26.37
C VAL A 15 -7.87 1.42 -25.69
N LEU A 16 -7.07 0.55 -26.32
CA LEU A 16 -6.65 -0.72 -25.74
C LEU A 16 -5.82 -0.52 -24.47
N PHE A 17 -4.96 0.50 -24.43
CA PHE A 17 -4.18 0.84 -23.24
C PHE A 17 -5.08 1.22 -22.06
N LEU A 18 -6.06 2.10 -22.28
CA LEU A 18 -7.03 2.49 -21.25
C LEU A 18 -7.92 1.30 -20.82
N ALA A 19 -8.38 0.49 -21.77
CA ALA A 19 -9.16 -0.71 -21.48
C ALA A 19 -8.35 -1.71 -20.64
N THR A 20 -7.05 -1.88 -20.94
CA THR A 20 -6.16 -2.77 -20.18
C THR A 20 -5.96 -2.27 -18.75
N MET A 21 -5.76 -0.97 -18.54
CA MET A 21 -5.66 -0.37 -17.20
C MET A 21 -6.93 -0.61 -16.37
N SER A 22 -8.10 -0.39 -16.97
CA SER A 22 -9.39 -0.65 -16.31
C SER A 22 -9.58 -2.13 -16.00
N ALA A 23 -9.34 -3.01 -16.98
CA ALA A 23 -9.44 -4.45 -16.79
C ALA A 23 -8.46 -4.98 -15.72
N SER A 24 -7.24 -4.43 -15.64
CA SER A 24 -6.30 -4.79 -14.58
C SER A 24 -6.81 -4.42 -13.19
N TYR A 25 -7.53 -3.29 -13.06
CA TYR A 25 -8.09 -2.89 -11.77
C TYR A 25 -9.16 -3.90 -11.30
N TYR A 26 -10.11 -4.26 -12.18
CA TYR A 26 -11.13 -5.27 -11.84
C TYR A 26 -10.56 -6.68 -11.65
N ALA A 27 -9.46 -7.02 -12.36
CA ALA A 27 -8.80 -8.30 -12.17
C ALA A 27 -8.21 -8.46 -10.76
N MET A 28 -7.94 -7.37 -10.03
CA MET A 28 -7.53 -7.45 -8.63
C MET A 28 -8.61 -8.07 -7.75
N ASP A 29 -9.88 -7.79 -8.01
CA ASP A 29 -10.97 -8.33 -7.20
C ASP A 29 -11.14 -9.86 -7.43
N ILE A 30 -10.56 -10.41 -8.50
CA ILE A 30 -10.64 -11.83 -8.86
C ILE A 30 -9.36 -12.60 -8.48
N TRP A 31 -8.18 -12.00 -8.73
CA TRP A 31 -6.87 -12.65 -8.55
C TRP A 31 -6.01 -12.05 -7.46
N GLY A 32 -6.44 -10.94 -6.87
CA GLY A 32 -5.72 -10.30 -5.78
C GLY A 32 -5.83 -11.12 -4.49
N LYS A 33 -4.77 -11.07 -3.70
CA LYS A 33 -4.75 -11.63 -2.36
C LYS A 33 -5.18 -10.56 -1.36
N GLU A 34 -6.27 -10.82 -0.64
CA GLU A 34 -6.73 -9.96 0.44
C GLU A 34 -5.89 -10.21 1.70
N ILE A 35 -5.45 -9.12 2.33
CA ILE A 35 -4.70 -9.11 3.59
C ILE A 35 -5.27 -8.02 4.50
N THR A 36 -5.32 -8.27 5.80
CA THR A 36 -5.75 -7.27 6.77
C THR A 36 -4.52 -6.71 7.48
N LEU A 37 -4.37 -5.38 7.52
CA LEU A 37 -3.33 -4.70 8.29
C LEU A 37 -3.91 -3.92 9.45
N ARG A 38 -3.19 -3.91 10.57
CA ARG A 38 -3.50 -3.04 11.72
C ARG A 38 -3.05 -1.62 11.41
N THR A 39 -3.90 -0.65 11.73
CA THR A 39 -3.60 0.77 11.59
C THR A 39 -4.21 1.58 12.73
N GLU A 40 -3.66 2.77 12.95
CA GLU A 40 -4.17 3.74 13.91
C GLU A 40 -4.59 5.01 13.16
N PRO A 41 -5.75 5.61 13.50
CA PRO A 41 -6.15 6.88 12.90
C PRO A 41 -5.31 8.02 13.48
N ILE A 42 -4.64 8.77 12.62
CA ILE A 42 -4.03 10.05 12.97
C ILE A 42 -5.06 11.16 12.70
N ASP A 43 -5.38 11.94 13.74
CA ASP A 43 -6.21 13.16 13.66
C ASP A 43 -5.64 14.14 12.60
N PRO A 44 -6.31 14.30 11.46
CA PRO A 44 -5.93 15.28 10.46
C PRO A 44 -6.40 16.66 10.91
N ARG A 45 -5.47 17.49 11.37
CA ARG A 45 -5.71 18.93 11.58
C ARG A 45 -5.89 19.65 10.24
N ASP A 46 -7.06 19.57 9.61
CA ASP A 46 -7.44 20.51 8.56
C ASP A 46 -8.96 20.63 8.36
N PRO A 47 -9.59 21.76 8.76
CA PRO A 47 -11.03 21.95 8.61
C PRO A 47 -11.50 22.23 7.17
N PHE A 48 -10.61 22.28 6.17
CA PHE A 48 -10.95 22.71 4.81
C PHE A 48 -10.92 21.60 3.72
N TYR A 49 -10.55 20.37 4.04
CA TYR A 49 -10.39 19.28 3.05
C TYR A 49 -11.53 18.24 3.03
N GLY A 50 -12.63 18.48 3.74
CA GLY A 50 -13.69 17.50 3.94
C GLY A 50 -13.26 16.36 4.88
N ASP A 51 -14.01 15.26 4.90
CA ASP A 51 -13.71 14.12 5.79
C ASP A 51 -12.69 13.16 5.14
N TYR A 52 -11.47 13.17 5.64
CA TYR A 52 -10.44 12.19 5.31
C TYR A 52 -9.79 11.69 6.59
N ILE A 53 -9.33 10.44 6.59
CA ILE A 53 -8.57 9.88 7.72
C ILE A 53 -7.15 9.64 7.24
N ARG A 54 -6.19 10.08 8.05
CA ARG A 54 -4.81 9.65 7.88
C ARG A 54 -4.61 8.36 8.67
N LEU A 55 -4.14 7.32 8.00
CA LEU A 55 -3.92 6.00 8.57
C LEU A 55 -2.42 5.80 8.77
N GLU A 56 -2.02 5.45 9.99
CA GLU A 56 -0.65 5.03 10.30
C GLU A 56 -0.63 3.52 10.40
N TYR A 57 0.06 2.84 9.49
CA TYR A 57 0.08 1.38 9.51
C TYR A 57 1.19 0.88 10.43
N GLU A 58 0.91 -0.13 11.25
CA GLU A 58 1.93 -0.69 12.15
C GLU A 58 3.15 -1.20 11.37
N VAL A 59 2.93 -1.72 10.15
CA VAL A 59 3.99 -2.22 9.26
C VAL A 59 4.87 -1.13 8.65
N GLU A 60 4.50 0.15 8.78
CA GLU A 60 5.31 1.29 8.33
C GLU A 60 6.42 1.65 9.32
N THR A 61 6.32 1.19 10.58
CA THR A 61 7.36 1.36 11.59
C THR A 61 8.09 0.03 11.79
N ILE A 62 9.37 0.01 11.44
CA ILE A 62 10.19 -1.21 11.39
C ILE A 62 11.27 -1.13 12.47
N PRO A 63 11.20 -2.01 13.49
CA PRO A 63 12.27 -2.17 14.46
C PRO A 63 13.61 -2.53 13.81
N GLU A 64 14.72 -2.02 14.37
CA GLU A 64 16.08 -2.27 13.89
C GLU A 64 16.41 -3.77 13.76
N ASP A 65 15.89 -4.63 14.64
CA ASP A 65 16.11 -6.08 14.58
C ASP A 65 15.45 -6.74 13.34
N ARG A 66 14.38 -6.14 12.82
CA ARG A 66 13.64 -6.60 11.63
C ARG A 66 14.08 -5.92 10.34
N TRP A 67 14.99 -4.95 10.42
CA TRP A 67 15.59 -4.30 9.27
C TRP A 67 16.77 -5.13 8.73
N LYS A 68 16.59 -5.76 7.56
CA LYS A 68 17.61 -6.60 6.88
C LYS A 68 18.11 -5.92 5.62
N VAL A 69 18.45 -4.64 5.73
CA VAL A 69 19.10 -3.86 4.68
C VAL A 69 20.50 -3.51 5.15
N GLU A 70 21.50 -3.92 4.38
CA GLU A 70 22.92 -3.72 4.71
C GLU A 70 23.43 -2.36 4.24
N GLU A 71 22.79 -1.79 3.21
CA GLU A 71 23.18 -0.52 2.59
C GLU A 71 22.42 0.66 3.22
N GLU A 72 23.07 1.81 3.27
CA GLU A 72 22.44 3.06 3.68
C GLU A 72 21.47 3.54 2.59
N LEU A 73 20.17 3.59 2.92
CA LEU A 73 19.14 4.01 1.98
C LEU A 73 18.92 5.51 1.98
N LYS A 74 18.57 6.03 0.81
CA LYS A 74 18.08 7.41 0.65
C LYS A 74 16.56 7.45 0.70
N GLU A 75 16.01 8.56 1.18
CA GLU A 75 14.57 8.81 1.17
C GLU A 75 13.99 8.58 -0.24
N GLY A 76 12.88 7.85 -0.30
CA GLY A 76 12.19 7.46 -1.52
C GLY A 76 12.68 6.16 -2.16
N GLU A 77 13.78 5.57 -1.69
CA GLU A 77 14.27 4.28 -2.20
C GLU A 77 13.31 3.14 -1.85
N ARG A 78 13.28 2.13 -2.72
CA ARG A 78 12.31 1.04 -2.61
C ARG A 78 12.77 0.01 -1.59
N VAL A 79 11.84 -0.38 -0.73
CA VAL A 79 12.01 -1.51 0.18
C VAL A 79 10.82 -2.46 0.05
N PHE A 80 11.06 -3.72 0.40
CA PHE A 80 10.07 -4.79 0.41
C PHE A 80 9.86 -5.24 1.85
N LEU A 81 8.62 -5.14 2.30
CA LEU A 81 8.17 -5.62 3.59
C LEU A 81 7.64 -7.03 3.41
N ILE A 82 8.24 -7.97 4.12
CA ILE A 82 7.78 -9.35 4.16
C ILE A 82 6.81 -9.43 5.33
N LEU A 83 5.60 -9.91 5.03
CA LEU A 83 4.54 -10.05 6.00
C LEU A 83 4.29 -11.52 6.34
N ARG A 84 3.97 -11.76 7.60
CA ARG A 84 3.52 -13.05 8.12
C ARG A 84 2.08 -12.92 8.61
N ASP A 85 1.29 -13.97 8.43
CA ASP A 85 -0.03 -14.08 9.03
C ASP A 85 0.15 -14.32 10.54
N SER A 86 -0.34 -13.40 11.37
CA SER A 86 -0.30 -13.51 12.83
C SER A 86 -1.49 -14.29 13.41
N GLY A 87 -2.46 -14.65 12.57
CA GLY A 87 -3.72 -15.31 12.93
C GLY A 87 -4.92 -14.48 12.49
N GLU A 88 -6.05 -15.15 12.27
CA GLU A 88 -7.33 -14.52 11.89
C GLU A 88 -7.32 -13.70 10.59
N GLY A 89 -6.29 -13.88 9.73
CA GLY A 89 -6.13 -13.14 8.48
C GLY A 89 -5.44 -11.78 8.64
N ILE A 90 -4.96 -11.46 9.85
CA ILE A 90 -4.20 -10.25 10.15
C ILE A 90 -2.73 -10.50 9.82
N TYR A 91 -2.12 -9.56 9.10
CA TYR A 91 -0.73 -9.64 8.70
C TYR A 91 0.13 -8.66 9.49
N GLU A 92 1.26 -9.16 9.98
CA GLU A 92 2.28 -8.40 10.69
C GLU A 92 3.60 -8.39 9.93
N LEU A 93 4.42 -7.38 10.19
CA LEU A 93 5.76 -7.28 9.67
C LEU A 93 6.64 -8.43 10.20
N ASP A 94 7.22 -9.24 9.30
CA ASP A 94 8.28 -10.19 9.63
C ASP A 94 9.65 -9.50 9.53
N ARG A 95 9.96 -8.92 8.37
CA ARG A 95 11.22 -8.22 8.10
C ARG A 95 11.12 -7.28 6.90
N ALA A 96 12.05 -6.35 6.80
CA ALA A 96 12.21 -5.47 5.64
C ALA A 96 13.54 -5.73 4.92
N THR A 97 13.52 -5.72 3.58
CA THR A 97 14.70 -5.95 2.74
C THR A 97 14.62 -5.15 1.44
N THR A 98 15.75 -4.90 0.78
CA THR A 98 15.82 -4.30 -0.55
C THR A 98 15.69 -5.32 -1.68
N MET A 99 15.90 -6.60 -1.39
CA MET A 99 15.80 -7.68 -2.37
C MET A 99 14.41 -8.32 -2.34
N TRP A 100 13.90 -8.69 -3.51
CA TRP A 100 12.65 -9.44 -3.57
C TRP A 100 12.86 -10.83 -2.96
N PRO A 101 12.03 -11.28 -2.01
CA PRO A 101 12.22 -12.58 -1.39
C PRO A 101 11.96 -13.71 -2.39
N GLU A 102 12.83 -14.71 -2.41
CA GLU A 102 12.70 -15.90 -3.27
C GLU A 102 11.59 -16.85 -2.80
N THR A 103 11.03 -16.62 -1.60
CA THR A 103 9.99 -17.49 -1.03
C THR A 103 8.63 -17.16 -1.65
N GLU A 104 8.16 -18.02 -2.56
CA GLU A 104 6.86 -17.86 -3.26
C GLU A 104 5.64 -17.77 -2.32
N LYS A 105 5.76 -18.24 -1.07
CA LYS A 105 4.65 -18.25 -0.10
C LYS A 105 4.54 -16.99 0.75
N ALA A 106 5.56 -16.13 0.74
CA ALA A 106 5.58 -14.94 1.58
C ALA A 106 4.72 -13.84 0.95
N VAL A 107 3.94 -13.14 1.78
CA VAL A 107 3.25 -11.93 1.35
C VAL A 107 4.24 -10.78 1.37
N VAL A 108 4.34 -10.05 0.25
CA VAL A 108 5.31 -8.98 0.09
C VAL A 108 4.60 -7.67 -0.22
N LEU A 109 4.87 -6.64 0.56
CA LEU A 109 4.44 -5.27 0.29
C LEU A 109 5.63 -4.44 -0.20
N GLN A 110 5.42 -3.71 -1.28
CA GLN A 110 6.37 -2.68 -1.69
C GLN A 110 6.12 -1.40 -0.89
N ALA A 111 7.17 -0.84 -0.30
CA ALA A 111 7.16 0.44 0.40
C ALA A 111 8.32 1.33 -0.09
N LYS A 112 8.32 2.59 0.35
CA LYS A 112 9.42 3.52 0.14
C LYS A 112 10.06 3.87 1.48
N TYR A 113 11.37 3.86 1.56
CA TYR A 113 12.06 4.33 2.75
C TYR A 113 11.84 5.82 2.96
N GLU A 114 11.49 6.23 4.18
CA GLU A 114 11.36 7.65 4.55
C GLU A 114 12.55 8.11 5.38
N ARG A 115 12.70 7.54 6.59
CA ARG A 115 13.70 7.99 7.55
C ARG A 115 14.01 6.92 8.59
N TYR A 116 15.13 7.12 9.28
CA TYR A 116 15.46 6.40 10.50
C TYR A 116 15.28 7.33 11.69
N ASP A 117 14.53 6.89 12.70
CA ASP A 117 14.36 7.60 13.97
C ASP A 117 15.34 7.04 15.01
N SER A 118 16.36 7.83 15.32
CA SER A 118 17.38 7.48 16.31
C SER A 118 16.88 7.49 17.75
N GLY A 119 15.75 8.13 18.04
CA GLY A 119 15.16 8.17 19.39
C GLY A 119 14.44 6.87 19.74
N SER A 120 13.78 6.26 18.75
CA SER A 120 13.01 5.02 18.92
C SER A 120 13.68 3.78 18.32
N SER A 121 14.83 3.94 17.65
CA SER A 121 15.54 2.86 16.93
C SER A 121 14.66 2.16 15.88
N ASN A 122 13.85 2.93 15.17
CA ASN A 122 12.92 2.43 14.16
C ASN A 122 13.16 3.08 12.80
N TYR A 123 12.97 2.30 11.74
CA TYR A 123 12.91 2.78 10.37
C TYR A 123 11.46 3.04 9.98
N HIS A 124 11.19 4.19 9.38
CA HIS A 124 9.88 4.53 8.83
C HIS A 124 9.87 4.36 7.33
N VAL A 125 8.79 3.76 6.83
CA VAL A 125 8.56 3.52 5.40
C VAL A 125 7.14 3.92 5.03
N ASP A 126 6.93 4.31 3.78
CA ASP A 126 5.61 4.66 3.23
C ASP A 126 5.11 3.53 2.34
N ILE A 127 3.99 2.89 2.74
CA ILE A 127 3.29 1.95 1.87
C ILE A 127 2.33 2.66 0.90
N GLY A 128 2.25 3.99 0.88
CA GLY A 128 1.46 4.76 -0.08
C GLY A 128 -0.04 4.53 0.02
N LEU A 129 -0.51 4.01 1.16
CA LEU A 129 -1.93 3.76 1.47
C LEU A 129 -2.43 4.60 2.66
N SER A 130 -1.60 5.50 3.16
CA SER A 130 -1.80 6.27 4.41
C SER A 130 -2.82 7.40 4.26
N ARG A 131 -3.15 7.81 3.02
CA ARG A 131 -4.23 8.76 2.72
C ARG A 131 -5.42 8.02 2.14
N ASN A 132 -6.51 7.93 2.90
CA ASN A 132 -7.76 7.39 2.42
C ASN A 132 -8.90 8.40 2.54
N HIS A 133 -9.65 8.56 1.45
CA HIS A 133 -10.86 9.38 1.43
C HIS A 133 -12.02 8.51 1.92
N VAL A 134 -12.59 8.88 3.06
CA VAL A 134 -13.73 8.17 3.65
C VAL A 134 -15.02 8.80 3.14
N GLN A 135 -16.14 8.09 3.25
CA GLN A 135 -17.45 8.68 2.99
C GLN A 135 -17.70 9.85 3.96
N GLU A 136 -18.27 10.94 3.42
CA GLU A 136 -18.64 12.13 4.19
C GLU A 136 -19.46 11.75 5.44
N ASN A 137 -19.19 12.42 6.57
CA ASN A 137 -19.71 12.23 7.92
C ASN A 137 -19.29 10.94 8.66
N THR A 138 -18.37 10.13 8.12
CA THR A 138 -17.90 8.90 8.78
C THR A 138 -16.55 9.06 9.48
N GLY A 139 -15.79 10.11 9.16
CA GLY A 139 -14.44 10.37 9.68
C GLY A 139 -14.37 10.40 11.21
N LEU A 140 -15.22 11.23 11.82
CA LEU A 140 -15.32 11.41 13.28
C LEU A 140 -15.66 10.12 14.06
N LEU A 141 -16.34 9.14 13.45
CA LEU A 141 -16.67 7.88 14.12
C LEU A 141 -15.48 6.92 14.16
N LEU A 142 -14.63 6.97 13.15
CA LEU A 142 -13.44 6.14 13.02
C LEU A 142 -12.26 6.74 13.79
N GLU A 143 -12.14 8.07 13.86
CA GLU A 143 -11.17 8.78 14.71
C GLU A 143 -11.30 8.45 16.21
N ARG A 144 -12.51 8.12 16.66
CA ARG A 144 -12.75 7.74 18.06
C ARG A 144 -12.27 6.34 18.41
N ARG A 145 -11.85 5.55 17.42
CA ARG A 145 -11.34 4.20 17.65
C ARG A 145 -9.83 4.27 17.84
N GLU A 146 -9.34 3.58 18.85
CA GLU A 146 -7.89 3.50 19.12
C GLU A 146 -7.17 2.65 18.06
N THR A 147 -7.86 1.67 17.47
CA THR A 147 -7.30 0.77 16.47
C THR A 147 -8.31 0.50 15.36
N LEU A 148 -7.83 0.51 14.12
CA LEU A 148 -8.57 0.20 12.91
C LEU A 148 -7.91 -0.97 12.17
N PHE A 149 -8.69 -1.67 11.37
CA PHE A 149 -8.19 -2.73 10.49
C PHE A 149 -8.50 -2.36 9.04
N VAL A 150 -7.51 -2.50 8.16
CA VAL A 150 -7.66 -2.17 6.74
C VAL A 150 -7.44 -3.42 5.92
N ASP A 151 -8.46 -3.77 5.15
CA ASP A 151 -8.38 -4.85 4.18
C ASP A 151 -7.78 -4.31 2.88
N ILE A 152 -6.67 -4.91 2.46
CA ILE A 152 -5.88 -4.51 1.30
C ILE A 152 -5.82 -5.69 0.34
N VAL A 153 -6.10 -5.42 -0.93
CA VAL A 153 -5.96 -6.39 -2.01
C VAL A 153 -4.61 -6.17 -2.68
N LEU A 154 -3.80 -7.22 -2.70
CA LEU A 154 -2.49 -7.27 -3.37
C LEU A 154 -2.57 -8.02 -4.67
N ALA A 155 -2.32 -7.32 -5.77
CA ALA A 155 -2.30 -7.92 -7.09
C ALA A 155 -0.96 -8.63 -7.37
N PRO A 156 -0.95 -9.72 -8.15
CA PRO A 156 0.28 -10.41 -8.55
C PRO A 156 1.31 -9.50 -9.26
N TRP A 157 0.86 -8.42 -9.90
CA TRP A 157 1.69 -7.44 -10.59
C TRP A 157 2.08 -6.22 -9.71
N LYS A 158 2.12 -6.40 -8.38
CA LYS A 158 2.59 -5.41 -7.37
C LYS A 158 1.73 -4.16 -7.21
N GLN A 159 0.54 -4.14 -7.77
CA GLN A 159 -0.45 -3.12 -7.44
C GLN A 159 -1.17 -3.49 -6.14
N LYS A 160 -1.67 -2.47 -5.44
CA LYS A 160 -2.37 -2.60 -4.17
C LYS A 160 -3.54 -1.64 -4.12
N LYS A 161 -4.62 -2.06 -3.47
CA LYS A 161 -5.88 -1.32 -3.35
C LYS A 161 -6.46 -1.55 -1.96
N ILE A 162 -7.01 -0.49 -1.35
CA ILE A 162 -7.82 -0.62 -0.12
C ILE A 162 -9.20 -1.13 -0.52
N SER A 163 -9.63 -2.22 0.12
CA SER A 163 -10.96 -2.82 -0.03
C SER A 163 -11.93 -2.22 0.98
N GLU A 164 -11.56 -2.27 2.26
CA GLU A 164 -12.43 -1.88 3.37
C GLU A 164 -11.61 -1.34 4.55
N VAL A 165 -12.19 -0.44 5.34
CA VAL A 165 -11.64 0.05 6.61
C VAL A 165 -12.66 -0.28 7.70
N LYS A 166 -12.22 -1.04 8.71
CA LYS A 166 -13.06 -1.61 9.78
C LYS A 166 -12.68 -1.07 11.14
#